data_AF-A0A163R7U9-F1
#
_entry.id   AF-A0A163R7U9-F1
#
_cell.length_a   1.000
_cell.length_b   1.000
_cell.length_c   1.000
_cell.angle_alpha   90.00
_cell.angle_beta   90.00
_cell.angle_gamma   90.00
#
_symmetry.space_group_name_H-M   'P 1'
#
loop_
_entity.id
_entity.type
_entity.pdbx_description
1 polymer ?
#
loop_
_entity_poly.entity_id
_entity_poly.type
_entity_poly.pdbx_seq_one_letter_code
_entity_poly.pdbx_strand_id
1 'polypeptide(L)'
;MKQICSRKVKVTAKYTVNKAIEIMQSAKKINSQLFLSKDGITVHASGLSQLVSFFLTLKEGDSFLYIVEGADAESAMSLISPQETVSQ
;
A
#
# COMPACT_ATOMS: atom_id res chain seq x y z
N MET A 1 21.97 5.42 2.97
CA MET A 1 21.58 4.13 3.58
C MET A 1 20.13 3.88 3.21
N LYS A 2 19.74 2.67 2.79
CA LYS A 2 18.32 2.37 2.51
C LYS A 2 17.55 2.25 3.83
N GLN A 3 16.39 2.86 3.90
CA GLN A 3 15.46 2.78 5.04
C GLN A 3 14.26 1.94 4.64
N ILE A 4 13.65 1.28 5.63
CA ILE A 4 12.41 0.51 5.45
C ILE A 4 11.46 0.91 6.56
N CYS A 5 10.23 1.26 6.19
CA CYS A 5 9.15 1.49 7.14
C CYS A 5 7.87 0.82 6.67
N SER A 6 6.95 0.58 7.59
CA SER A 6 5.68 -0.05 7.28
C SER A 6 4.52 0.59 8.03
N ARG A 7 3.32 0.47 7.46
CA ARG A 7 2.08 0.94 8.07
C ARG A 7 0.99 -0.10 7.85
N LYS A 8 0.33 -0.50 8.93
CA LYS A 8 -0.85 -1.37 8.85
C LYS A 8 -2.06 -0.57 8.39
N VAL A 9 -2.79 -1.11 7.41
CA VAL A 9 -4.01 -0.53 6.86
C VAL A 9 -5.14 -1.53 7.09
N LYS A 10 -6.26 -1.04 7.63
CA LYS A 10 -7.48 -1.82 7.82
C LYS A 10 -8.36 -1.67 6.60
N VAL A 11 -8.87 -2.77 6.08
CA VAL A 11 -9.82 -2.79 4.97
C VAL A 11 -11.20 -2.44 5.52
N THR A 12 -11.64 -1.20 5.29
CA THR A 12 -12.95 -0.70 5.75
C THR A 12 -14.06 -0.88 4.72
N ALA A 13 -13.68 -1.08 3.45
CA ALA A 13 -14.59 -1.33 2.34
C ALA A 13 -13.88 -2.13 1.25
N LYS A 14 -14.63 -2.63 0.28
CA LYS A 14 -14.07 -3.35 -0.87
C LYS A 14 -13.16 -2.43 -1.68
N TYR A 15 -11.93 -2.87 -1.91
CA TYR A 15 -10.98 -2.18 -2.78
C TYR A 15 -11.39 -2.36 -4.24
N THR A 16 -11.54 -1.25 -4.96
CA THR A 16 -11.93 -1.22 -6.38
C THR A 16 -10.70 -1.10 -7.29
N VAL A 17 -10.90 -1.30 -8.60
CA VAL A 17 -9.85 -1.03 -9.60
C VAL A 17 -9.38 0.43 -9.54
N ASN A 18 -10.29 1.37 -9.26
CA ASN A 18 -9.92 2.78 -9.11
C ASN A 18 -8.96 2.99 -7.93
N LYS A 19 -9.20 2.34 -6.80
CA LYS A 19 -8.28 2.38 -5.65
C LYS A 19 -6.90 1.80 -6.00
N ALA A 20 -6.85 0.74 -6.83
CA ALA A 20 -5.59 0.20 -7.34
C ALA A 20 -4.85 1.19 -8.24
N ILE A 21 -5.56 1.91 -9.11
CA ILE A 21 -4.99 2.96 -9.94
C ILE A 21 -4.44 4.10 -9.07
N GLU A 22 -5.19 4.56 -8.07
CA GLU A 22 -4.76 5.59 -7.12
C GLU A 22 -3.45 5.21 -6.41
N ILE A 23 -3.39 4.00 -5.85
CA ILE A 23 -2.21 3.49 -5.15
C ILE A 23 -1.02 3.37 -6.10
N MET A 24 -1.24 2.85 -7.32
CA MET A 24 -0.19 2.75 -8.33
C MET A 24 0.34 4.13 -8.74
N GLN A 25 -0.54 5.12 -8.89
CA GLN A 25 -0.12 6.49 -9.21
C GLN A 25 0.66 7.13 -8.06
N SER A 26 0.26 6.91 -6.81
CA SER A 26 1.01 7.38 -5.64
C SER A 26 2.39 6.71 -5.55
N ALA A 27 2.48 5.41 -5.81
CA ALA A 27 3.76 4.68 -5.88
C ALA A 27 4.71 5.25 -6.95
N LYS A 28 4.18 5.75 -8.06
CA LYS A 28 4.99 6.37 -9.13
C LYS A 28 5.49 7.78 -8.80
N LYS A 29 4.94 8.43 -7.76
CA LYS A 29 5.30 9.80 -7.37
C LYS A 29 6.42 9.87 -6.32
N ILE A 30 6.77 8.74 -5.72
CA ILE A 30 7.82 8.64 -4.69
C ILE A 30 9.10 8.06 -5.31
N ASN A 31 10.26 8.38 -4.74
CA ASN A 31 11.54 7.79 -5.18
C ASN A 31 11.78 6.41 -4.54
N SER A 32 11.13 6.15 -3.40
CA SER A 32 11.09 4.85 -2.74
C SER A 32 10.22 3.83 -3.50
N GLN A 33 10.44 2.54 -3.23
CA GLN A 33 9.55 1.47 -3.67
C GLN A 33 8.40 1.32 -2.67
N LEU A 34 7.19 1.04 -3.17
CA LEU A 34 6.01 0.74 -2.35
C LEU A 34 5.55 -0.70 -2.60
N PHE A 35 5.35 -1.43 -1.52
CA PHE A 35 4.82 -2.78 -1.53
C PHE A 35 3.57 -2.88 -0.66
N LEU A 36 2.70 -3.83 -1.01
CA LEU A 36 1.58 -4.25 -0.18
C LEU A 36 1.80 -5.70 0.24
N SER A 37 1.58 -6.02 1.51
CA SER A 37 1.80 -7.37 2.04
C SER A 37 0.70 -7.84 2.97
N LYS A 38 0.24 -9.08 2.79
CA LYS A 38 -0.73 -9.79 3.65
C LYS A 38 -0.51 -11.28 3.54
N ASP A 39 -0.51 -12.00 4.67
CA ASP A 39 -0.51 -13.46 4.74
C ASP A 39 0.55 -14.14 3.84
N GLY A 40 1.76 -13.58 3.79
CA GLY A 40 2.87 -14.10 2.97
C GLY A 40 2.82 -13.71 1.49
N ILE A 41 1.77 -13.04 1.03
CA ILE A 41 1.69 -12.43 -0.31
C ILE A 41 2.24 -11.01 -0.22
N THR A 42 3.24 -10.70 -1.03
CA THR A 42 3.77 -9.34 -1.18
C THR A 42 3.77 -8.95 -2.65
N VAL A 43 3.20 -7.79 -2.97
CA VAL A 43 3.12 -7.26 -4.32
C VAL A 43 3.75 -5.88 -4.42
N HIS A 44 4.35 -5.57 -5.56
CA HIS A 44 4.88 -4.24 -5.82
C HIS A 44 3.79 -3.33 -6.36
N ALA A 45 3.65 -2.12 -5.78
CA ALA A 45 2.54 -1.22 -6.09
C ALA A 45 2.63 -0.56 -7.48
N SER A 46 3.72 -0.76 -8.25
CA SER A 46 3.79 -0.27 -9.62
C SER A 46 2.98 -1.11 -10.63
N GLY A 47 2.58 -2.33 -10.26
CA GLY A 47 1.86 -3.25 -11.13
C GLY A 47 0.35 -3.28 -10.87
N LEU A 48 -0.45 -2.69 -11.77
CA LEU A 48 -1.91 -2.65 -11.62
C LEU A 48 -2.53 -4.06 -11.50
N SER A 49 -2.11 -5.02 -12.33
CA SER A 49 -2.62 -6.39 -12.26
C SER A 49 -2.33 -7.05 -10.91
N GLN A 50 -1.13 -6.85 -10.36
CA GLN A 50 -0.74 -7.38 -9.06
C GLN A 50 -1.57 -6.76 -7.92
N LEU A 51 -1.81 -5.45 -7.97
CA LEU A 51 -2.67 -4.76 -7.00
C LEU A 51 -4.12 -5.25 -7.07
N VAL A 52 -4.67 -5.40 -8.28
CA VAL A 52 -6.03 -5.93 -8.45
C VAL A 52 -6.12 -7.35 -7.91
N SER A 53 -5.19 -8.23 -8.26
CA SER A 53 -5.15 -9.60 -7.73
C SER A 53 -5.02 -9.62 -6.21
N PHE A 54 -4.16 -8.78 -5.64
CA PHE A 54 -4.01 -8.63 -4.19
C PHE A 54 -5.32 -8.21 -3.52
N PHE A 55 -6.02 -7.22 -4.07
CA PHE A 55 -7.30 -6.74 -3.51
C PHE A 55 -8.44 -7.75 -3.60
N LEU A 56 -8.42 -8.65 -4.58
CA LEU A 56 -9.38 -9.76 -4.63
C LEU A 56 -9.19 -10.77 -3.48
N THR A 57 -8.03 -10.78 -2.82
CA THR A 57 -7.79 -11.61 -1.63
C THR A 57 -8.22 -10.94 -0.33
N LEU A 58 -8.56 -9.64 -0.37
CA LEU A 58 -8.95 -8.87 0.81
C LEU A 58 -10.45 -8.96 1.06
N LYS A 59 -10.81 -9.07 2.33
CA LYS A 59 -12.17 -8.93 2.83
C LYS A 59 -12.28 -7.71 3.74
N GLU A 60 -13.50 -7.19 3.88
CA GLU A 60 -13.75 -6.16 4.89
C GLU A 60 -13.38 -6.68 6.29
N GLY A 61 -12.69 -5.85 7.07
CA GLY A 61 -12.14 -6.22 8.37
C GLY A 61 -10.72 -6.79 8.31
N ASP A 62 -10.23 -7.22 7.14
CA ASP A 62 -8.84 -7.63 6.98
C ASP A 62 -7.88 -6.46 7.25
N SER A 63 -6.60 -6.78 7.42
CA SER A 63 -5.53 -5.78 7.41
C SER A 63 -4.39 -6.25 6.50
N PHE A 64 -3.69 -5.29 5.93
CA PHE A 64 -2.44 -5.50 5.19
C PHE A 64 -1.41 -4.46 5.58
N LEU A 65 -0.16 -4.66 5.18
CA LEU A 65 0.93 -3.71 5.39
C LEU A 65 1.21 -2.96 4.09
N TYR A 66 1.25 -1.63 4.15
CA TYR A 66 2.12 -0.88 3.27
C TYR A 66 3.55 -0.98 3.76
N ILE A 67 4.48 -1.23 2.84
CA ILE A 67 5.91 -1.28 3.12
C ILE A 67 6.58 -0.34 2.12
N VAL A 68 7.38 0.59 2.61
CA VAL A 68 8.14 1.51 1.79
C VAL A 68 9.63 1.23 2.00
N GLU A 69 10.36 1.01 0.91
CA GLU A 69 11.81 0.80 0.91
C GLU A 69 12.49 1.88 0.06
N GLY A 70 13.40 2.65 0.65
CA GLY A 70 14.19 3.65 -0.07
C GLY A 70 14.93 4.61 0.85
N ALA A 71 15.68 5.55 0.28
CA ALA A 71 16.42 6.55 1.06
C ALA A 71 15.49 7.56 1.75
N ASP A 72 14.29 7.75 1.20
CA ASP A 72 13.24 8.69 1.61
C ASP A 72 11.99 7.97 2.16
N ALA A 73 12.13 6.74 2.67
CA ALA A 73 11.01 5.86 2.99
C ALA A 73 9.98 6.46 3.96
N GLU A 74 10.43 7.12 5.04
CA GLU A 74 9.53 7.74 6.03
C GLU A 74 8.74 8.92 5.44
N SER A 75 9.41 9.80 4.69
CA SER A 75 8.75 10.91 4.00
C SER A 75 7.79 10.40 2.93
N ALA A 76 8.19 9.38 2.16
CA ALA A 76 7.35 8.75 1.16
C ALA A 76 6.10 8.11 1.80
N MET A 77 6.23 7.39 2.92
CA MET A 77 5.09 6.81 3.64
C MET A 77 4.05 7.86 4.05
N SER A 78 4.48 9.09 4.36
CA SER A 78 3.57 10.19 4.70
C SER A 78 2.79 10.70 3.48
N LEU A 79 3.35 10.61 2.27
CA LEU A 79 2.71 11.03 1.01
C LEU A 79 1.73 10.00 0.45
N ILE A 80 1.93 8.72 0.76
CA ILE A 80 1.10 7.60 0.26
C ILE A 80 -0.15 7.42 1.14
N SER A 81 -0.29 8.18 2.23
CA SER A 81 -1.32 7.95 3.24
C SER A 81 -2.73 7.98 2.62
N PRO A 82 -3.49 6.88 2.66
CA PRO A 82 -4.92 6.97 2.49
C PRO A 82 -5.48 7.78 3.66
N GLN A 83 -6.44 8.67 3.41
CA GLN A 83 -7.26 9.30 4.44
C GLN A 83 -8.23 8.26 5.06
N GLU A 84 -7.72 7.11 5.48
CA GLU A 84 -8.48 6.07 6.17
C GLU A 84 -8.11 6.18 7.64
N THR A 85 -9.02 6.80 8.38
CA THR A 85 -8.95 7.22 9.77
C THR A 85 -8.34 6.14 10.65
N VAL A 86 -7.26 6.47 11.35
CA VAL A 86 -6.81 5.72 12.51
C VAL A 86 -7.87 5.93 13.58
N SER A 87 -8.72 4.93 13.81
CA SER A 87 -9.50 4.89 15.05
C SER A 87 -8.52 4.74 16.21
N GLN A 88 -8.39 5.82 16.98
CA GLN A 88 -7.86 5.78 18.34
C GLN A 88 -8.78 4.94 19.23
#